data_AF-A0A2V9TSA3-F1
#
_entry.id   AF-A0A2V9TSA3-F1
#
_cell.length_a   1.000
_cell.length_b   1.000
_cell.length_c   1.000
_cell.angle_alpha   90.00
_cell.angle_beta   90.00
_cell.angle_gamma   90.00
#
_symmetry.space_group_name_H-M   'P 1'
#
loop_
_entity.id
_entity.type
_entity.pdbx_description
1 polymer ?
#
loop_
_entity_poly.entity_id
_entity_poly.type
_entity_poly.pdbx_seq_one_letter_code
_entity_poly.pdbx_strand_id
1 'polypeptide(L)' 'KDPWGNTRIAVSATTKINRKDYGLTWNAALETGGILVGEEVAITLEAEFVKA' A
#
# COMPACT_ATOMS: atom_id res chain seq x y z
N LYS A 1 11.57 -24.25 -3.32
CA LYS A 1 12.67 -24.80 -2.50
C LYS A 1 13.91 -24.06 -2.92
N ASP A 2 14.51 -23.28 -2.02
CA ASP A 2 15.71 -22.49 -2.35
C ASP A 2 16.96 -23.41 -2.41
N PRO A 3 18.10 -22.92 -2.94
CA PRO A 3 19.34 -23.71 -3.05
C PRO A 3 19.86 -24.29 -1.73
N TRP A 4 19.38 -23.78 -0.60
CA TRP A 4 19.75 -24.20 0.75
C TRP A 4 18.75 -25.17 1.40
N GLY A 5 17.71 -25.59 0.67
CA GLY A 5 16.75 -26.60 1.10
C GLY A 5 15.53 -26.06 1.86
N ASN A 6 15.45 -24.75 2.07
CA ASN A 6 14.33 -24.10 2.73
C ASN A 6 13.15 -23.93 1.77
N THR A 7 11.95 -24.07 2.31
CA THR A 7 10.72 -23.71 1.60
C THR A 7 10.50 -22.21 1.75
N ARG A 8 10.55 -21.49 0.63
CA ARG A 8 10.19 -20.08 0.56
C ARG A 8 8.82 -19.91 -0.06
N ILE A 9 8.03 -19.00 0.47
CA ILE A 9 6.72 -18.60 -0.06
C ILE A 9 6.79 -17.09 -0.28
N ALA A 10 6.49 -16.64 -1.50
CA ALA A 10 6.30 -15.23 -1.80
C ALA A 10 4.81 -14.96 -2.00
N VAL A 11 4.32 -13.86 -1.43
CA VAL A 11 2.95 -13.37 -1.62
C VAL A 11 2.99 -11.91 -2.03
N SER A 12 2.14 -11.58 -2.98
CA SER A 12 1.85 -10.21 -3.39
C SER A 12 0.40 -9.88 -3.09
N ALA A 13 0.15 -8.69 -2.55
CA ALA A 13 -1.19 -8.19 -2.28
C ALA A 13 -1.27 -6.71 -2.66
N THR A 14 -2.39 -6.33 -3.27
CA THR A 14 -2.68 -4.94 -3.60
C THR A 14 -4.01 -4.55 -2.97
N THR A 15 -4.07 -3.35 -2.41
CA THR A 15 -5.31 -2.77 -1.90
C THR A 15 -5.34 -1.28 -2.15
N LYS A 16 -6.55 -0.72 -2.09
CA LYS A 16 -6.80 0.71 -2.25
C LYS A 16 -7.63 1.16 -1.06
N ILE A 17 -7.18 2.21 -0.38
CA ILE A 17 -7.88 2.77 0.77
C ILE A 17 -8.19 4.24 0.53
N ASN A 18 -9.31 4.74 1.08
CA ASN A 18 -9.57 6.18 1.11
C ASN A 18 -8.97 6.76 2.38
N ARG A 19 -8.05 7.72 2.24
CA ARG A 19 -7.39 8.34 3.41
C ARG A 19 -8.36 9.09 4.32
N LYS A 20 -9.52 9.53 3.81
CA LYS A 20 -10.55 10.20 4.62
C LYS A 20 -11.14 9.27 5.68
N ASP A 21 -11.23 7.97 5.39
CA ASP A 21 -11.71 6.96 6.34
C ASP A 21 -10.80 6.85 7.58
N TYR A 22 -9.55 7.32 7.46
CA TYR A 22 -8.54 7.31 8.51
C TYR A 22 -8.28 8.70 9.10
N GLY A 23 -9.18 9.67 8.90
CA GLY A 23 -9.06 11.02 9.48
C GLY A 23 -8.01 11.91 8.82
N LEU A 24 -7.38 11.46 7.71
CA LEU A 24 -6.45 12.26 6.91
C LEU A 24 -7.24 13.18 5.97
N THR A 25 -7.91 14.17 6.56
CA THR A 25 -8.74 15.15 5.83
C THR A 25 -7.97 16.41 5.44
N TRP A 26 -6.72 16.57 5.89
CA TRP A 26 -5.89 17.70 5.54
C TRP A 26 -5.77 17.78 4.01
N ASN A 27 -6.15 18.93 3.48
CA ASN A 27 -6.09 19.28 2.07
C ASN A 27 -5.90 20.77 1.99
N ALA A 28 -4.76 21.21 1.48
CA ALA A 28 -4.65 22.58 0.99
C ALA A 28 -5.51 22.67 -0.28
N ALA A 29 -6.49 23.57 -0.28
CA ALA A 29 -7.22 23.90 -1.50
C ALA A 29 -6.23 24.58 -2.46
N LEU A 30 -6.07 24.04 -3.67
CA LEU A 30 -5.28 24.71 -4.69
C LEU A 30 -6.07 25.93 -5.19
N GLU A 31 -5.37 27.05 -5.41
CA GLU A 31 -5.97 28.33 -5.82
C GLU A 31 -6.76 28.25 -7.16
N THR A 32 -6.62 27.15 -7.89
CA THR A 32 -7.27 26.87 -9.18
C THR A 32 -8.51 25.96 -9.08
N GLY A 33 -9.04 25.69 -7.88
CA GLY A 33 -10.28 24.92 -7.71
C GLY A 33 -10.11 23.40 -7.73
N GLY A 34 -8.93 22.91 -7.33
CA GLY A 34 -8.60 21.47 -7.24
C GLY A 34 -8.20 21.04 -5.82
N ILE A 35 -8.19 19.73 -5.61
CA ILE A 35 -7.63 19.08 -4.41
C ILE A 35 -6.14 18.78 -4.64
N LEU A 36 -5.27 19.18 -3.70
CA LEU A 36 -3.82 18.96 -3.80
C LEU A 36 -3.44 17.47 -3.66
N VAL A 37 -4.19 16.72 -2.86
CA VAL A 37 -3.89 15.32 -2.56
C VAL A 37 -5.09 14.46 -2.93
N GLY A 38 -4.86 13.44 -3.77
CA GLY A 38 -5.87 12.43 -4.12
C GLY A 38 -6.43 11.72 -2.88
N GLU A 39 -7.67 11.25 -2.97
CA GLU A 39 -8.35 10.59 -1.85
C GLU A 39 -7.95 9.12 -1.72
N GLU A 40 -7.66 8.48 -2.85
CA GLU A 40 -7.28 7.07 -2.96
C GLU A 40 -5.77 6.90 -2.71
N VAL A 41 -5.44 5.98 -1.82
CA VAL A 41 -4.08 5.53 -1.55
C VAL A 41 -3.95 4.08 -2.01
N ALA A 42 -3.11 3.84 -3.02
CA ALA A 42 -2.76 2.51 -3.46
C ALA A 42 -1.65 1.93 -2.57
N ILE A 43 -1.88 0.73 -2.05
CA ILE A 43 -0.96 0.01 -1.18
C ILE A 43 -0.59 -1.31 -1.87
N THR A 44 0.71 -1.54 -2.00
CA THR A 44 1.27 -2.78 -2.54
C THR A 44 2.11 -3.45 -1.46
N LEU A 45 1.80 -4.70 -1.15
CA LEU A 45 2.59 -5.55 -0.26
C LEU A 45 3.27 -6.62 -1.09
N GLU A 46 4.58 -6.74 -0.92
CA GLU A 46 5.37 -7.88 -1.36
C GLU A 46 6.04 -8.47 -0.11
N ALA A 47 5.71 -9.72 0.20
CA ALA A 47 6.23 -10.39 1.37
C ALA A 47 6.78 -11.76 1.02
N GLU A 48 7.93 -12.09 1.58
CA GLU A 48 8.59 -13.39 1.44
C GLU A 48 8.71 -14.04 2.82
N PHE A 49 8.32 -15.32 2.89
CA PHE A 49 8.35 -16.13 4.09
C PHE A 49 9.29 -17.31 3.88
N VAL A 50 10.09 -17.62 4.89
CA VAL A 50 10.95 -18.81 4.92
C VAL A 50 10.41 -19.74 6.01
N LYS A 51 10.20 -21.00 5.68
CA LYS A 51 9.79 -22.03 6.66
C LYS A 51 10.88 -22.16 7.73
N ALA A 52 10.51 -21.94 9.00
CA ALA A 52 11.35 -22.20 10.17
C ALA A 52 11.55 -23.71 10.40
#